data_AF-A0A7X7ABI1-F1
#
_entry.id   AF-A0A7X7ABI1-F1
#
_cell.length_a   1.000
_cell.length_b   1.000
_cell.length_c   1.000
_cell.angle_alpha   90.00
_cell.angle_beta   90.00
_cell.angle_gamma   90.00
#
_symmetry.space_group_name_H-M   'P 1'
#
loop_
_entity.id
_entity.type
_entity.pdbx_description
1 polymer ?
#
loop_
_entity_poly.entity_id
_entity_poly.type
_entity_poly.pdbx_seq_one_letter_code
_entity_poly.pdbx_strand_id
1 'polypeptide(L)'
;MGNNGIFKNTVRSPRQTSIELDFTGGMKFTNATLDENVHKTLLNFDISSDTTAITPRAAICNYENIDIDLANFTAPTKQTDLSLVHIQEIETEDNATPMLIYTGAGVGSVPNLTIAKGNSTYHSEGSGPKLIHFSEQNMHDMVTPTPSPLFKSLGVKGFNSNYYFLEDSATNILSYIDIAKLHDTADITPEIITPKVVDPTEAVTYGYNMLLEEPYNFIDGSTAGNIMLLGVMPHEYDADTSECGDLLINPKMNKPMCFRVYYKAETDAKYEIIWEAKDADNDTYAEIQKDMVTITAARPKVFAPVSVPSDAYMLRVSFFREIADTPGTYEDVTEAAITSGFNFDVEDPTSIANLEMKEYDLDKCEGIAFWKNKLVLYRCADDAHILFVSYANDPSYFPYPNNVDVFDEAIVHVMPFLDALLVFTTSQIWQLTMNPTGTGWIKKLIQTHLRITSFDTQFIQVVKNMVFFKSGNYFYMIVPKVSSTTGELTLAPISRPMTSFFDTFENNITDLLQELYLLPVTSTFEMQTVTNYLDYDDVHNVYTLTSDTMDNYVNVDIIYNTVTRYWRMHCYESDAILSPALADATRPGNLVSIVTIDDTQR
;
A
#
# COMPACT_ATOMS: atom_id res chain seq x y z
N MET A 1 27.15 28.58 -39.99
CA MET A 1 26.75 28.98 -38.64
C MET A 1 26.49 27.70 -37.87
N GLY A 2 27.46 27.29 -37.05
CA GLY A 2 27.39 26.04 -36.27
C GLY A 2 26.69 26.29 -34.94
N ASN A 3 25.82 25.36 -34.54
CA ASN A 3 25.14 25.39 -33.24
C ASN A 3 25.81 24.36 -32.32
N ASN A 4 26.33 24.84 -31.19
CA ASN A 4 27.06 24.08 -30.19
C ASN A 4 26.07 23.30 -29.30
N GLY A 5 25.99 21.98 -29.50
CA GLY A 5 25.42 21.05 -28.52
C GLY A 5 26.49 20.71 -27.48
N ILE A 6 26.31 21.16 -26.24
CA ILE A 6 27.17 20.83 -25.10
C ILE A 6 26.87 19.37 -24.69
N PHE A 7 27.67 18.43 -25.16
CA PHE A 7 27.75 17.09 -24.56
C PHE A 7 28.60 17.18 -23.28
N LYS A 8 28.05 16.69 -22.15
CA LYS A 8 28.83 16.46 -20.92
C LYS A 8 29.98 15.50 -21.25
N ASN A 9 31.19 16.02 -21.28
CA ASN A 9 32.40 15.25 -21.51
C ASN A 9 32.81 14.59 -20.19
N THR A 10 32.21 13.43 -19.86
CA THR A 10 32.68 12.61 -18.75
C THR A 10 33.96 11.90 -19.19
N VAL A 11 35.10 12.39 -18.71
CA VAL A 11 36.38 11.68 -18.81
C VAL A 11 36.23 10.37 -18.05
N ARG A 12 35.97 9.27 -18.78
CA ARG A 12 36.06 7.92 -18.21
C ARG A 12 37.53 7.67 -17.85
N SER A 13 37.85 7.68 -16.56
CA SER A 13 39.13 7.13 -16.11
C SER A 13 39.26 5.68 -16.59
N PRO A 14 40.44 5.27 -17.07
CA PRO A 14 40.66 3.90 -17.50
C PRO A 14 40.43 2.95 -16.33
N ARG A 15 39.64 1.90 -16.55
CA ARG A 15 39.53 0.77 -15.60
C ARG A 15 40.91 0.15 -15.48
N GLN A 16 41.58 0.36 -14.35
CA GLN A 16 42.71 -0.47 -13.96
C GLN A 16 42.17 -1.83 -13.51
N THR A 17 42.20 -2.80 -14.42
CA THR A 17 42.19 -4.22 -14.05
C THR A 17 43.63 -4.62 -13.77
N SER A 18 44.02 -4.63 -12.50
CA SER A 18 45.22 -5.35 -12.05
C SER A 18 44.85 -6.83 -11.89
N ILE A 19 45.32 -7.65 -12.84
CA ILE A 19 45.39 -9.09 -12.65
C ILE A 19 46.79 -9.34 -12.08
N GLU A 20 46.89 -9.58 -10.77
CA GLU A 20 48.14 -10.04 -10.16
C GLU A 20 48.21 -11.57 -10.20
N LEU A 21 49.33 -12.07 -10.73
CA LEU A 21 49.55 -13.47 -11.08
C LEU A 21 50.43 -14.24 -10.09
N ASP A 22 50.97 -13.61 -9.03
CA ASP A 22 51.94 -14.26 -8.15
C ASP A 22 51.63 -14.05 -6.66
N PHE A 23 50.85 -14.98 -6.09
CA PHE A 23 50.63 -15.14 -4.65
C PHE A 23 51.55 -16.25 -4.10
N THR A 24 52.76 -15.91 -3.62
CA THR A 24 53.73 -16.90 -3.09
C THR A 24 54.03 -16.83 -1.60
N GLY A 25 53.22 -16.15 -0.76
CA GLY A 25 53.59 -16.02 0.67
C GLY A 25 52.52 -15.79 1.75
N GLY A 26 51.24 -15.58 1.46
CA GLY A 26 50.24 -15.32 2.51
C GLY A 26 48.79 -15.28 2.02
N MET A 27 47.90 -15.90 2.82
CA MET A 27 46.52 -16.36 2.54
C MET A 27 46.36 -17.37 1.38
N LYS A 28 46.11 -18.63 1.74
CA LYS A 28 45.69 -19.67 0.81
C LYS A 28 44.21 -19.47 0.45
N PHE A 29 43.91 -18.99 -0.75
CA PHE A 29 42.64 -19.36 -1.37
C PHE A 29 42.82 -20.76 -1.94
N THR A 30 42.03 -21.72 -1.46
CA THR A 30 41.93 -23.03 -2.10
C THR A 30 40.84 -22.95 -3.16
N ASN A 31 41.16 -23.33 -4.40
CA ASN A 31 40.15 -23.69 -5.42
C ASN A 31 39.51 -25.06 -5.14
N ALA A 32 39.82 -25.67 -3.98
CA ALA A 32 39.16 -26.88 -3.54
C ALA A 32 37.71 -26.53 -3.19
N THR A 33 36.77 -27.29 -3.75
CA THR A 33 35.39 -27.34 -3.30
C THR A 33 35.36 -27.51 -1.80
N LEU A 34 34.57 -26.67 -1.12
CA LEU A 34 34.24 -26.85 0.28
C LEU A 34 33.47 -28.17 0.42
N ASP A 35 33.73 -28.90 1.50
CA ASP A 35 32.86 -30.01 1.88
C ASP A 35 31.45 -29.47 2.20
N GLU A 36 30.42 -30.29 2.00
CA GLU A 36 29.06 -29.93 2.44
C GLU A 36 29.09 -29.51 3.92
N ASN A 37 28.48 -28.37 4.23
CA ASN A 37 28.40 -27.75 5.58
C ASN A 37 29.65 -27.03 6.10
N VAL A 38 30.62 -26.66 5.24
CA VAL A 38 31.73 -25.77 5.62
C VAL A 38 31.59 -24.41 4.95
N HIS A 39 31.75 -23.33 5.72
CA HIS A 39 31.76 -21.95 5.21
C HIS A 39 33.12 -21.27 5.50
N LYS A 40 33.54 -20.34 4.64
CA LYS A 40 34.72 -19.48 4.87
C LYS A 40 34.24 -18.13 5.39
N THR A 41 34.53 -17.81 6.66
CA THR A 41 34.25 -16.49 7.24
C THR A 41 35.50 -15.62 7.16
N LEU A 42 35.42 -14.51 6.42
CA LEU A 42 36.42 -13.45 6.44
C LEU A 42 35.81 -12.30 7.23
N LEU A 43 36.16 -12.20 8.51
CA LEU A 43 35.76 -11.10 9.37
C LEU A 43 36.80 -9.97 9.29
N ASN A 44 36.39 -8.83 8.74
CA ASN A 44 36.91 -7.51 9.10
C ASN A 44 38.43 -7.25 8.92
N PHE A 45 38.99 -7.50 7.73
CA PHE A 45 40.38 -7.15 7.42
C PHE A 45 40.52 -6.44 6.07
N ASP A 46 41.33 -5.37 6.02
CA ASP A 46 41.83 -4.77 4.77
C ASP A 46 43.26 -5.27 4.49
N ILE A 47 43.62 -5.32 3.20
CA ILE A 47 44.99 -5.53 2.73
C ILE A 47 45.63 -4.14 2.59
N SER A 48 46.61 -3.83 3.44
CA SER A 48 47.40 -2.60 3.26
C SER A 48 48.24 -2.71 1.99
N SER A 49 48.47 -1.61 1.29
CA SER A 49 49.15 -1.52 -0.02
C SER A 49 50.60 -2.09 -0.03
N ASP A 50 51.11 -2.43 1.13
CA ASP A 50 52.44 -2.95 1.42
C ASP A 50 52.48 -4.47 1.66
N THR A 51 51.37 -5.20 1.45
CA THR A 51 51.29 -6.68 1.34
C THR A 51 51.77 -7.50 2.55
N THR A 52 52.26 -6.87 3.62
CA THR A 52 52.88 -7.57 4.76
C THR A 52 52.07 -7.57 6.05
N ALA A 53 50.94 -6.86 6.13
CA ALA A 53 50.11 -6.82 7.31
C ALA A 53 48.63 -6.93 6.97
N ILE A 54 48.00 -7.96 7.55
CA ILE A 54 46.55 -8.00 7.70
C ILE A 54 46.24 -6.99 8.81
N THR A 55 45.59 -5.87 8.46
CA THR A 55 45.16 -4.87 9.45
C THR A 55 43.68 -5.09 9.73
N PRO A 56 43.26 -5.25 11.02
CA PRO A 56 41.85 -5.21 11.36
C PRO A 56 41.27 -3.93 10.75
N ARG A 57 40.15 -4.04 10.02
CA ARG A 57 39.38 -2.84 9.72
C ARG A 57 39.05 -2.22 11.07
N ALA A 58 39.29 -0.92 11.21
CA ALA A 58 38.71 -0.18 12.31
C ALA A 58 37.19 -0.33 12.19
N ALA A 59 36.61 -1.23 12.99
CA ALA A 59 35.18 -1.28 13.21
C ALA A 59 34.87 -0.04 14.05
N ILE A 60 34.70 1.09 13.38
CA ILE A 60 34.01 2.32 13.77
C ILE A 60 34.18 3.20 12.53
N CYS A 61 33.25 3.09 11.58
CA CYS A 61 32.85 4.33 10.91
C CYS A 61 32.16 5.12 12.02
N ASN A 62 32.74 6.25 12.44
CA ASN A 62 31.94 7.28 13.07
C ASN A 62 30.89 7.65 12.02
N TYR A 63 29.72 7.05 12.10
CA TYR A 63 28.56 7.60 11.43
C TYR A 63 28.39 8.99 12.02
N GLU A 64 28.31 10.02 11.18
CA GLU A 64 27.79 11.30 11.64
C GLU A 64 26.39 10.98 12.15
N ASN A 65 26.22 10.99 13.47
CA ASN A 65 24.90 11.03 14.06
C ASN A 65 24.27 12.30 13.49
N ILE A 66 23.29 12.13 12.61
CA ILE A 66 22.33 13.19 12.35
C ILE A 66 21.50 13.23 13.63
N ASP A 67 21.96 14.01 14.60
CA ASP A 67 21.16 14.39 15.75
C ASP A 67 20.00 15.22 15.20
N ILE A 68 18.86 14.57 15.00
CA ILE A 68 17.62 15.27 14.74
C ILE A 68 17.30 15.98 16.05
N ASP A 69 17.50 17.30 16.09
CA ASP A 69 17.24 18.12 17.27
C ASP A 69 15.73 18.12 17.56
N LEU A 70 15.30 17.10 18.31
CA LEU A 70 13.95 16.97 18.86
C LEU A 70 13.74 17.91 20.05
N ALA A 71 14.62 18.88 20.33
CA ALA A 71 14.45 19.79 21.48
C ALA A 71 13.19 20.65 21.43
N ASN A 72 12.52 20.77 20.27
CA ASN A 72 11.19 21.39 20.15
C ASN A 72 10.04 20.39 20.26
N PHE A 73 10.33 19.08 20.27
CA PHE A 73 9.38 18.07 20.70
C PHE A 73 9.23 18.24 22.20
N THR A 74 8.19 18.98 22.61
CA THR A 74 7.83 19.09 24.02
C THR A 74 7.25 17.73 24.42
N ALA A 75 8.13 16.74 24.61
CA ALA A 75 7.75 15.46 25.15
C ALA A 75 7.14 15.78 26.52
N PRO A 76 5.91 15.32 26.81
CA PRO A 76 5.35 15.44 28.14
C PRO A 76 6.25 14.61 29.07
N THR A 77 7.20 15.26 29.75
CA THR A 77 8.00 14.77 30.87
C THR A 77 8.35 13.27 30.86
N LYS A 78 9.59 12.92 30.49
CA LYS A 78 10.20 11.59 30.70
C LYS A 78 9.34 10.41 30.22
N GLN A 79 8.90 10.42 28.96
CA GLN A 79 8.52 9.17 28.29
C GLN A 79 9.74 8.61 27.57
N THR A 80 10.19 7.43 28.02
CA THR A 80 11.25 6.60 27.43
C THR A 80 10.84 5.91 26.12
N ASP A 81 9.62 6.17 25.65
CA ASP A 81 8.94 5.32 24.67
C ASP A 81 8.59 6.09 23.39
N LEU A 82 9.48 6.97 22.92
CA LEU A 82 9.36 7.55 21.58
C LEU A 82 9.91 6.56 20.56
N SER A 83 9.01 5.86 19.90
CA SER A 83 9.37 4.97 18.79
C SER A 83 9.43 5.80 17.51
N LEU A 84 10.59 5.85 16.84
CA LEU A 84 10.63 6.33 15.45
C LEU A 84 9.97 5.27 14.58
N VAL A 85 8.89 5.64 13.90
CA VAL A 85 8.06 4.64 13.24
C VAL A 85 8.36 4.52 11.75
N HIS A 86 8.68 5.63 11.11
CA HIS A 86 8.84 5.65 9.66
C HIS A 86 9.62 6.90 9.25
N ILE A 87 10.52 6.74 8.27
CA ILE A 87 11.13 7.86 7.56
C ILE A 87 10.84 7.65 6.08
N GLN A 88 10.04 8.54 5.50
CA GLN A 88 9.89 8.60 4.05
C GLN A 88 10.56 9.85 3.50
N GLU A 89 11.43 9.66 2.51
CA GLU A 89 11.92 10.75 1.70
C GLU A 89 10.94 11.09 0.58
N ILE A 90 10.62 12.37 0.46
CA ILE A 90 9.88 12.89 -0.69
C ILE A 90 10.76 13.83 -1.49
N GLU A 91 11.06 13.44 -2.73
CA GLU A 91 11.60 14.35 -3.73
C GLU A 91 10.59 15.48 -4.01
N THR A 92 11.01 16.72 -3.80
CA THR A 92 10.27 17.94 -4.18
C THR A 92 10.57 18.29 -5.64
N GLU A 93 9.65 18.99 -6.31
CA GLU A 93 9.85 19.44 -7.70
C GLU A 93 11.13 20.28 -7.89
N ASP A 94 11.57 20.96 -6.82
CA ASP A 94 12.78 21.78 -6.82
C ASP A 94 14.09 20.98 -6.67
N ASN A 95 14.02 19.66 -6.40
CA ASN A 95 15.17 18.75 -6.22
C ASN A 95 16.24 19.22 -5.21
N ALA A 96 15.98 20.26 -4.42
CA ALA A 96 17.01 20.94 -3.65
C ALA A 96 17.14 20.42 -2.22
N THR A 97 16.07 19.86 -1.64
CA THR A 97 16.10 19.37 -0.27
C THR A 97 15.15 18.17 -0.10
N PRO A 98 15.65 17.01 0.34
CA PRO A 98 14.79 15.88 0.70
C PRO A 98 13.91 16.28 1.88
N MET A 99 12.63 15.89 1.85
CA MET A 99 11.76 16.00 3.02
C MET A 99 11.66 14.67 3.72
N LEU A 100 11.75 14.70 5.04
CA LEU A 100 11.69 13.52 5.89
C LEU A 100 10.38 13.57 6.67
N ILE A 101 9.52 12.57 6.44
CA ILE A 101 8.29 12.41 7.21
C ILE A 101 8.56 11.43 8.34
N TYR A 102 8.33 11.89 9.57
CA TYR A 102 8.43 11.10 10.79
C TYR A 102 7.08 10.97 11.45
N THR A 103 6.74 9.77 11.89
CA THR A 103 5.63 9.56 12.82
C THR A 103 6.21 9.10 14.14
N GLY A 104 5.81 9.76 15.23
CA GLY A 104 6.12 9.35 16.58
C GLY A 104 4.83 9.24 17.39
N ALA A 105 4.71 8.19 18.18
CA ALA A 105 3.66 8.05 19.18
C ALA A 105 4.32 7.73 20.52
N GLY A 106 3.97 8.50 21.57
CA GLY A 106 4.12 8.01 22.93
C GLY A 106 3.06 6.94 23.19
N VAL A 107 3.35 5.97 24.05
CA VAL A 107 2.38 4.92 24.41
C VAL A 107 1.06 5.56 24.89
N GLY A 108 -0.04 5.30 24.19
CA GLY A 108 -1.38 5.82 24.50
C GLY A 108 -1.66 7.25 24.03
N SER A 109 -0.80 7.84 23.17
CA SER A 109 -1.04 9.15 22.54
C SER A 109 -1.35 9.01 21.06
N VAL A 110 -2.10 9.99 20.52
CA VAL A 110 -2.34 10.09 19.08
C VAL A 110 -0.99 10.31 18.39
N PRO A 111 -0.64 9.54 17.34
CA PRO A 111 0.61 9.74 16.63
C PRO A 111 0.70 11.17 16.08
N ASN A 112 1.83 11.85 16.29
CA ASN A 112 2.08 13.14 15.66
C ASN A 112 2.89 12.92 14.38
N LEU A 113 2.50 13.60 13.31
CA LEU A 113 3.27 13.64 12.08
C LEU A 113 4.21 14.85 12.11
N THR A 114 5.49 14.63 11.84
CA THR A 114 6.48 15.69 11.69
C THR A 114 7.10 15.60 10.31
N ILE A 115 7.20 16.73 9.60
CA ILE A 115 7.87 16.82 8.30
C ILE A 115 9.08 17.73 8.46
N ALA A 116 10.28 17.22 8.19
CA ALA A 116 11.48 18.04 8.13
C ALA A 116 11.84 18.36 6.68
N LYS A 117 12.11 19.62 6.35
CA LYS A 117 12.56 20.10 5.03
C LYS A 117 13.74 21.06 5.23
N GLY A 118 14.96 20.58 4.99
CA GLY A 118 16.16 21.37 5.31
C GLY A 118 16.27 21.63 6.82
N ASN A 119 16.36 22.90 7.22
CA ASN A 119 16.40 23.29 8.63
C ASN A 119 15.02 23.60 9.24
N SER A 120 13.96 23.44 8.46
CA SER A 120 12.59 23.68 8.91
C SER A 120 11.94 22.36 9.33
N THR A 121 11.35 22.33 10.50
CA THR A 121 10.48 21.24 10.98
C THR A 121 9.06 21.74 11.04
N TYR A 122 8.14 20.93 10.53
CA TYR A 122 6.72 21.18 10.50
C TYR A 122 6.01 20.10 11.32
N HIS A 123 5.07 20.49 12.16
CA HIS A 123 4.34 19.56 13.01
C HIS A 123 2.86 19.54 12.62
N SER A 124 2.26 18.36 12.55
CA SER A 124 0.82 18.27 12.38
C SER A 124 0.11 18.67 13.68
N GLU A 125 -0.74 19.68 13.62
CA GLU A 125 -1.74 19.88 14.68
C GLU A 125 -2.84 18.83 14.49
N GLY A 126 -2.85 17.79 15.32
CA GLY A 126 -3.87 16.73 15.28
C GLY A 126 -3.35 15.36 14.81
N SER A 127 -4.29 14.47 14.47
CA SER A 127 -4.07 13.06 14.14
C SER A 127 -3.05 12.85 13.03
N GLY A 128 -1.99 12.09 13.35
CA GLY A 128 -1.04 11.56 12.38
C GLY A 128 -1.49 10.22 11.77
N PRO A 129 -0.63 9.60 10.94
CA PRO A 129 -0.93 8.33 10.33
C PRO A 129 -1.08 7.23 11.39
N LYS A 130 -2.06 6.36 11.15
CA LYS A 130 -2.28 5.15 11.92
C LYS A 130 -1.03 4.29 11.91
N LEU A 131 -0.72 3.74 13.08
CA LEU A 131 0.45 2.91 13.30
C LEU A 131 0.02 1.48 13.57
N ILE A 132 0.64 0.52 12.88
CA ILE A 132 0.39 -0.91 13.11
C ILE A 132 1.52 -1.50 13.91
N HIS A 133 1.16 -2.16 15.01
CA HIS A 133 2.06 -2.94 15.83
C HIS A 133 2.19 -4.37 15.29
N PHE A 134 3.41 -4.90 15.21
CA PHE A 134 3.64 -6.31 14.87
C PHE A 134 3.41 -7.20 16.10
N SER A 135 2.34 -8.00 16.10
CA SER A 135 1.91 -8.81 17.24
C SER A 135 2.85 -9.95 17.63
N GLU A 136 3.56 -10.52 16.66
CA GLU A 136 4.56 -11.58 16.85
C GLU A 136 5.77 -11.29 15.96
N GLN A 137 6.95 -11.34 16.56
CA GLN A 137 8.20 -10.99 15.91
C GLN A 137 9.17 -12.16 16.14
N ASN A 138 9.35 -12.96 15.11
CA ASN A 138 10.26 -14.09 15.12
C ASN A 138 11.18 -13.99 13.91
N MET A 139 12.49 -14.02 14.17
CA MET A 139 13.51 -13.97 13.16
C MET A 139 14.43 -15.18 13.29
N HIS A 140 14.35 -16.10 12.32
CA HIS A 140 15.13 -17.35 12.30
C HIS A 140 15.02 -18.16 13.60
N ASP A 141 13.79 -18.29 14.09
CA ASP A 141 13.43 -18.97 15.33
C ASP A 141 13.90 -18.29 16.63
N MET A 142 14.58 -17.13 16.54
CA MET A 142 14.79 -16.24 17.68
C MET A 142 13.58 -15.34 17.90
N VAL A 143 13.10 -15.29 19.14
CA VAL A 143 12.00 -14.41 19.56
C VAL A 143 12.58 -13.05 19.94
N THR A 144 12.02 -11.97 19.41
CA THR A 144 12.32 -10.62 19.92
C THR A 144 11.37 -10.27 21.06
N PRO A 145 11.78 -9.53 22.09
CA PRO A 145 10.93 -9.18 23.21
C PRO A 145 9.73 -8.35 22.76
N THR A 146 8.56 -8.67 23.30
CA THR A 146 7.31 -7.89 23.14
C THR A 146 7.24 -6.85 24.25
N PRO A 147 6.93 -5.57 23.98
CA PRO A 147 6.61 -4.97 22.68
C PRO A 147 7.86 -4.36 22.02
N SER A 148 8.24 -4.83 20.84
CA SER A 148 9.27 -4.12 20.07
C SER A 148 8.66 -2.84 19.47
N PRO A 149 9.39 -1.72 19.48
CA PRO A 149 8.92 -0.41 19.00
C PRO A 149 8.77 -0.32 17.47
N LEU A 150 8.84 -1.45 16.76
CA LEU A 150 8.66 -1.50 15.32
C LEU A 150 7.18 -1.32 14.98
N PHE A 151 6.85 -0.12 14.51
CA PHE A 151 5.56 0.20 13.96
C PHE A 151 5.66 0.34 12.45
N LYS A 152 4.57 0.09 11.75
CA LYS A 152 4.41 0.47 10.34
C LYS A 152 3.49 1.68 10.26
N SER A 153 3.99 2.79 9.71
CA SER A 153 3.16 3.96 9.39
C SER A 153 2.30 3.65 8.16
N LEU A 154 1.02 4.00 8.22
CA LEU A 154 0.09 3.85 7.11
C LEU A 154 -0.02 5.13 6.29
N GLY A 155 1.05 5.48 5.59
CA GLY A 155 1.05 6.57 4.62
C GLY A 155 1.87 6.29 3.38
N VAL A 156 1.60 7.07 2.32
CA VAL A 156 2.26 6.93 1.02
C VAL A 156 2.26 8.26 0.26
N LYS A 157 3.38 8.57 -0.42
CA LYS A 157 3.41 9.64 -1.43
C LYS A 157 2.55 9.22 -2.63
N GLY A 158 1.68 10.11 -3.08
CA GLY A 158 0.78 9.85 -4.19
C GLY A 158 0.62 11.02 -5.16
N PHE A 159 -0.59 11.10 -5.71
CA PHE A 159 -1.01 12.09 -6.71
C PHE A 159 -0.75 13.53 -6.22
N ASN A 160 -0.44 14.44 -7.16
CA ASN A 160 -0.09 15.85 -6.90
C ASN A 160 1.05 16.05 -5.88
N SER A 161 1.95 15.07 -5.74
CA SER A 161 3.00 15.08 -4.72
C SER A 161 2.46 15.14 -3.29
N ASN A 162 1.19 14.78 -3.05
CA ASN A 162 0.62 14.73 -1.71
C ASN A 162 1.11 13.49 -0.94
N TYR A 163 1.16 13.60 0.39
CA TYR A 163 1.31 12.43 1.26
C TYR A 163 -0.07 12.04 1.80
N TYR A 164 -0.53 10.85 1.42
CA TYR A 164 -1.82 10.28 1.82
C TYR A 164 -1.62 9.32 2.99
N PHE A 165 -2.54 9.32 3.96
CA PHE A 165 -2.49 8.39 5.08
C PHE A 165 -3.85 8.11 5.69
N LEU A 166 -3.96 6.95 6.34
CA LEU A 166 -5.12 6.60 7.17
C LEU A 166 -4.94 7.23 8.55
N GLU A 167 -5.95 7.94 9.05
CA GLU A 167 -5.91 8.52 10.40
C GLU A 167 -6.30 7.48 11.46
N ASP A 168 -5.72 7.61 12.65
CA ASP A 168 -6.18 6.87 13.83
C ASP A 168 -7.32 7.64 14.53
N SER A 169 -8.40 7.88 13.79
CA SER A 169 -9.58 8.60 14.28
C SER A 169 -10.86 7.87 13.91
N ALA A 170 -11.88 7.95 14.76
CA ALA A 170 -13.17 7.29 14.54
C ALA A 170 -14.05 7.96 13.46
N THR A 171 -13.60 9.08 12.87
CA THR A 171 -14.44 9.90 11.97
C THR A 171 -13.79 10.19 10.62
N ASN A 172 -12.47 10.06 10.50
CA ASN A 172 -11.74 10.38 9.28
C ASN A 172 -11.05 9.13 8.74
N ILE A 173 -11.47 8.70 7.56
CA ILE A 173 -10.95 7.48 6.92
C ILE A 173 -9.56 7.75 6.31
N LEU A 174 -9.44 8.84 5.55
CA LEU A 174 -8.30 9.11 4.69
C LEU A 174 -8.02 10.61 4.64
N SER A 175 -6.77 10.97 4.88
CA SER A 175 -6.32 12.37 4.87
C SER A 175 -5.07 12.51 4.02
N TYR A 176 -4.76 13.75 3.66
CA TYR A 176 -3.56 14.06 2.92
C TYR A 176 -2.92 15.37 3.37
N ILE A 177 -1.64 15.48 3.08
CA ILE A 177 -0.89 16.73 3.21
C ILE A 177 -0.41 17.15 1.84
N ASP A 178 -0.76 18.37 1.48
CA ASP A 178 -0.24 19.03 0.29
C ASP A 178 1.18 19.51 0.55
N ILE A 179 2.12 18.70 0.07
CA ILE A 179 3.54 18.93 0.25
C ILE A 179 4.01 20.21 -0.45
N ALA A 180 3.38 20.57 -1.58
CA ALA A 180 3.72 21.77 -2.32
C ALA A 180 3.30 23.06 -1.60
N LYS A 181 2.43 22.97 -0.59
CA LYS A 181 2.05 24.11 0.26
C LYS A 181 2.94 24.30 1.49
N LEU A 182 3.94 23.45 1.73
CA LEU A 182 4.83 23.49 2.91
C LEU A 182 5.89 24.61 2.85
N HIS A 183 5.50 25.85 2.56
CA HIS A 183 6.43 26.96 2.36
C HIS A 183 6.39 28.05 3.43
N ASP A 184 5.28 28.21 4.18
CA ASP A 184 5.04 29.45 4.94
C ASP A 184 4.55 29.31 6.39
N THR A 185 4.15 28.12 6.86
CA THR A 185 3.61 27.91 8.24
C THR A 185 4.29 26.75 8.94
N ALA A 186 4.66 26.90 10.22
CA ALA A 186 5.27 25.84 11.02
C ALA A 186 4.29 24.68 11.33
N ASP A 187 3.00 24.99 11.34
CA ASP A 187 1.95 24.02 11.60
C ASP A 187 1.36 23.49 10.29
N ILE A 188 1.19 22.17 10.23
CA ILE A 188 0.50 21.47 9.14
C ILE A 188 -0.85 21.01 9.67
N THR A 189 -1.91 21.30 8.94
CA THR A 189 -3.20 20.67 9.20
C THR A 189 -3.47 19.69 8.07
N PRO A 190 -3.55 18.37 8.35
CA PRO A 190 -4.00 17.40 7.38
C PRO A 190 -5.36 17.79 6.78
N GLU A 191 -5.50 17.66 5.47
CA GLU A 191 -6.77 17.86 4.78
C GLU A 191 -7.51 16.51 4.71
N ILE A 192 -8.72 16.45 5.26
CA ILE A 192 -9.56 15.26 5.22
C ILE A 192 -10.13 15.10 3.81
N ILE A 193 -10.02 13.89 3.25
CA ILE A 193 -10.63 13.58 1.96
C ILE A 193 -12.13 13.41 2.16
N THR A 194 -12.90 14.35 1.61
CA THR A 194 -14.36 14.24 1.59
C THR A 194 -14.76 13.18 0.57
N PRO A 195 -15.44 12.10 0.97
CA PRO A 195 -15.88 11.05 0.04
C PRO A 195 -16.75 11.63 -1.08
N LYS A 196 -16.47 11.23 -2.32
CA LYS A 196 -17.29 11.61 -3.46
C LYS A 196 -18.68 10.99 -3.33
N VAL A 197 -19.71 11.84 -3.31
CA VAL A 197 -21.10 11.38 -3.47
C VAL A 197 -21.30 10.97 -4.92
N VAL A 198 -21.66 9.69 -5.13
CA VAL A 198 -21.97 9.15 -6.45
C VAL A 198 -23.47 9.17 -6.68
N ASP A 199 -23.90 9.52 -7.89
CA ASP A 199 -25.30 9.36 -8.26
C ASP A 199 -25.60 7.90 -8.64
N PRO A 200 -26.88 7.49 -8.69
CA PRO A 200 -27.23 6.11 -9.03
C PRO A 200 -26.72 5.67 -10.41
N THR A 201 -26.69 6.55 -11.42
CA THR A 201 -26.19 6.20 -12.75
C THR A 201 -24.69 5.91 -12.73
N GLU A 202 -23.93 6.75 -12.03
CA GLU A 202 -22.50 6.60 -11.82
C GLU A 202 -22.21 5.33 -11.00
N ALA A 203 -22.97 5.08 -9.94
CA ALA A 203 -22.80 3.91 -9.08
C ALA A 203 -23.01 2.59 -9.83
N VAL A 204 -24.04 2.49 -10.69
CA VAL A 204 -24.26 1.28 -11.52
C VAL A 204 -23.15 1.11 -12.56
N THR A 205 -22.64 2.21 -13.12
CA THR A 205 -21.66 2.15 -14.21
C THR A 205 -20.24 1.89 -13.71
N TYR A 206 -19.85 2.57 -12.63
CA TYR A 206 -18.46 2.61 -12.16
C TYR A 206 -18.27 2.00 -10.77
N GLY A 207 -19.33 1.84 -9.98
CA GLY A 207 -19.31 1.22 -8.65
C GLY A 207 -19.73 2.17 -7.54
N TYR A 208 -20.14 1.60 -6.40
CA TYR A 208 -20.51 2.30 -5.18
C TYR A 208 -19.25 2.79 -4.45
N ASN A 209 -19.28 3.99 -3.86
CA ASN A 209 -18.11 4.54 -3.19
C ASN A 209 -18.00 4.04 -1.75
N MET A 210 -17.08 3.12 -1.48
CA MET A 210 -16.89 2.51 -0.15
C MET A 210 -16.33 3.46 0.92
N LEU A 211 -16.02 4.73 0.58
CA LEU A 211 -15.69 5.75 1.58
C LEU A 211 -16.93 6.44 2.18
N LEU A 212 -18.12 6.23 1.63
CA LEU A 212 -19.36 6.76 2.20
C LEU A 212 -19.83 5.87 3.35
N GLU A 213 -20.41 6.47 4.39
CA GLU A 213 -21.05 5.74 5.51
C GLU A 213 -22.19 4.84 5.02
N GLU A 214 -23.00 5.31 4.05
CA GLU A 214 -24.07 4.51 3.45
C GLU A 214 -23.88 4.42 1.93
N PRO A 215 -22.95 3.58 1.43
CA PRO A 215 -22.50 3.61 0.04
C PRO A 215 -23.57 3.16 -0.97
N TYR A 216 -24.60 2.46 -0.49
CA TYR A 216 -25.71 1.94 -1.30
C TYR A 216 -27.02 2.71 -1.08
N ASN A 217 -27.03 3.74 -0.22
CA ASN A 217 -28.24 4.50 0.05
C ASN A 217 -28.36 5.70 -0.90
N PHE A 218 -29.43 5.70 -1.67
CA PHE A 218 -29.77 6.79 -2.58
C PHE A 218 -31.13 7.36 -2.21
N ILE A 219 -31.24 8.68 -2.23
CA ILE A 219 -32.45 9.40 -1.83
C ILE A 219 -33.02 10.22 -2.99
N ASP A 220 -34.35 10.19 -3.10
CA ASP A 220 -35.08 11.10 -3.97
C ASP A 220 -35.04 12.51 -3.37
N GLY A 221 -34.82 13.51 -4.23
CA GLY A 221 -34.58 14.89 -3.81
C GLY A 221 -35.63 15.89 -4.24
N SER A 222 -35.49 17.11 -3.72
CA SER A 222 -36.19 18.28 -4.25
C SER A 222 -35.29 19.05 -5.21
N THR A 223 -35.89 19.61 -6.25
CA THR A 223 -35.25 20.63 -7.09
C THR A 223 -36.30 21.66 -7.50
N ALA A 224 -35.86 22.89 -7.77
CA ALA A 224 -36.73 23.89 -8.37
C ALA A 224 -36.71 23.74 -9.89
N GLY A 225 -37.88 23.74 -10.53
CA GLY A 225 -38.00 23.63 -11.97
C GLY A 225 -38.19 22.19 -12.45
N ASN A 226 -37.48 21.82 -13.52
CA ASN A 226 -37.74 20.56 -14.21
C ASN A 226 -37.27 19.34 -13.41
N ILE A 227 -37.94 18.21 -13.62
CA ILE A 227 -37.52 16.93 -13.02
C ILE A 227 -36.13 16.52 -13.54
N MET A 228 -35.29 16.03 -12.64
CA MET A 228 -33.98 15.47 -12.93
C MET A 228 -33.98 13.99 -12.57
N LEU A 229 -33.70 13.11 -13.52
CA LEU A 229 -33.56 11.68 -13.26
C LEU A 229 -32.09 11.38 -12.93
N LEU A 230 -31.86 10.75 -11.77
CA LEU A 230 -30.53 10.49 -11.23
C LEU A 230 -30.00 9.11 -11.61
N GLY A 231 -30.89 8.16 -11.92
CA GLY A 231 -30.53 6.81 -12.36
C GLY A 231 -31.66 5.81 -12.14
N VAL A 232 -31.49 4.62 -12.71
CA VAL A 232 -32.41 3.49 -12.53
C VAL A 232 -31.63 2.30 -12.00
N MET A 233 -32.13 1.68 -10.94
CA MET A 233 -31.48 0.56 -10.28
C MET A 233 -32.44 -0.61 -10.07
N PRO A 234 -31.96 -1.87 -10.14
CA PRO A 234 -32.75 -3.05 -9.81
C PRO A 234 -32.83 -3.25 -8.29
N HIS A 235 -33.99 -3.67 -7.82
CA HIS A 235 -34.30 -3.93 -6.41
C HIS A 235 -35.09 -5.22 -6.27
N GLU A 236 -35.10 -5.77 -5.07
CA GLU A 236 -35.97 -6.89 -4.73
C GLU A 236 -37.43 -6.48 -4.84
N TYR A 237 -38.23 -7.33 -5.50
CA TYR A 237 -39.66 -7.12 -5.62
C TYR A 237 -40.40 -8.10 -4.71
N ASP A 238 -41.12 -7.56 -3.73
CA ASP A 238 -42.03 -8.33 -2.90
C ASP A 238 -43.43 -8.32 -3.53
N ALA A 239 -43.81 -9.47 -4.07
CA ALA A 239 -45.10 -9.65 -4.73
C ALA A 239 -46.29 -9.56 -3.76
N ASP A 240 -46.10 -9.86 -2.47
CA ASP A 240 -47.18 -9.86 -1.48
C ASP A 240 -47.52 -8.43 -1.03
N THR A 241 -46.51 -7.57 -0.90
CA THR A 241 -46.68 -6.16 -0.52
C THR A 241 -46.78 -5.22 -1.72
N SER A 242 -46.40 -5.70 -2.92
CA SER A 242 -46.21 -4.88 -4.12
C SER A 242 -45.23 -3.72 -3.89
N GLU A 243 -44.22 -3.96 -3.06
CA GLU A 243 -43.19 -2.98 -2.73
C GLU A 243 -41.83 -3.33 -3.34
N CYS A 244 -41.04 -2.29 -3.55
CA CYS A 244 -39.68 -2.36 -4.06
C CYS A 244 -38.71 -2.19 -2.88
N GLY A 245 -38.07 -3.30 -2.51
CA GLY A 245 -37.24 -3.48 -1.32
C GLY A 245 -35.79 -3.07 -1.52
N ASP A 246 -34.87 -3.92 -1.07
CA ASP A 246 -33.44 -3.62 -1.05
C ASP A 246 -32.81 -3.66 -2.45
N LEU A 247 -31.68 -2.96 -2.60
CA LEU A 247 -30.92 -2.86 -3.86
C LEU A 247 -30.34 -4.22 -4.25
N LEU A 248 -30.45 -4.59 -5.52
CA LEU A 248 -29.86 -5.81 -6.07
C LEU A 248 -28.57 -5.48 -6.83
N ILE A 249 -27.41 -5.84 -6.28
CA ILE A 249 -26.12 -5.66 -6.98
C ILE A 249 -25.91 -6.74 -8.06
N ASN A 250 -26.38 -7.96 -7.80
CA ASN A 250 -26.28 -9.10 -8.72
C ASN A 250 -27.68 -9.60 -9.12
N PRO A 251 -28.44 -8.82 -9.90
CA PRO A 251 -29.74 -9.25 -10.38
C PRO A 251 -29.57 -10.48 -11.29
N LYS A 252 -30.53 -11.43 -11.23
CA LYS A 252 -30.49 -12.68 -12.01
C LYS A 252 -31.63 -12.75 -13.00
N MET A 253 -31.35 -13.28 -14.18
CA MET A 253 -32.37 -13.55 -15.20
C MET A 253 -33.54 -14.36 -14.65
N ASN A 254 -34.75 -14.08 -15.14
CA ASN A 254 -36.00 -14.76 -14.81
C ASN A 254 -36.37 -14.77 -13.32
N LYS A 255 -35.71 -13.95 -12.49
CA LYS A 255 -36.16 -13.69 -11.12
C LYS A 255 -37.03 -12.43 -11.08
N PRO A 256 -38.16 -12.45 -10.35
CA PRO A 256 -38.93 -11.24 -10.11
C PRO A 256 -38.04 -10.17 -9.44
N MET A 257 -38.06 -8.96 -10.00
CA MET A 257 -37.38 -7.77 -9.47
C MET A 257 -38.19 -6.53 -9.84
N CYS A 258 -37.81 -5.38 -9.32
CA CYS A 258 -38.36 -4.09 -9.72
C CYS A 258 -37.22 -3.15 -10.11
N PHE A 259 -37.44 -2.33 -11.14
CA PHE A 259 -36.55 -1.21 -11.43
C PHE A 259 -37.10 0.05 -10.79
N ARG A 260 -36.32 0.66 -9.90
CA ARG A 260 -36.64 1.94 -9.26
C ARG A 260 -35.89 3.06 -9.96
N VAL A 261 -36.60 4.15 -10.28
CA VAL A 261 -35.96 5.40 -10.75
C VAL A 261 -35.78 6.35 -9.58
N TYR A 262 -34.59 6.92 -9.48
CA TYR A 262 -34.24 7.97 -8.53
C TYR A 262 -34.34 9.33 -9.20
N TYR A 263 -34.89 10.32 -8.51
CA TYR A 263 -35.16 11.63 -9.12
C TYR A 263 -35.04 12.82 -8.16
N LYS A 264 -34.94 14.02 -8.73
CA LYS A 264 -35.21 15.29 -8.04
C LYS A 264 -36.32 16.02 -8.75
N ALA A 265 -37.37 16.41 -8.03
CA ALA A 265 -38.52 17.08 -8.62
C ALA A 265 -39.12 18.16 -7.69
N GLU A 266 -39.91 19.05 -8.27
CA GLU A 266 -40.73 20.00 -7.53
C GLU A 266 -41.87 19.28 -6.78
N THR A 267 -42.21 19.73 -5.58
CA THR A 267 -43.38 19.20 -4.84
C THR A 267 -44.68 19.62 -5.54
N ASP A 268 -45.69 18.76 -5.51
CA ASP A 268 -47.00 18.88 -6.15
C ASP A 268 -46.98 18.82 -7.69
N ALA A 269 -45.81 18.65 -8.30
CA ALA A 269 -45.71 18.33 -9.73
C ALA A 269 -46.31 16.94 -10.01
N LYS A 270 -46.95 16.80 -11.17
CA LYS A 270 -47.58 15.56 -11.61
C LYS A 270 -47.00 15.13 -12.94
N TYR A 271 -46.75 13.83 -13.05
CA TYR A 271 -46.13 13.23 -14.22
C TYR A 271 -46.89 11.99 -14.67
N GLU A 272 -47.01 11.84 -15.99
CA GLU A 272 -47.20 10.55 -16.64
C GLU A 272 -45.83 9.92 -16.85
N ILE A 273 -45.69 8.66 -16.46
CA ILE A 273 -44.44 7.91 -16.48
C ILE A 273 -44.63 6.70 -17.38
N ILE A 274 -43.76 6.57 -18.37
CA ILE A 274 -43.75 5.44 -19.29
C ILE A 274 -42.44 4.69 -19.10
N TRP A 275 -42.54 3.42 -18.73
CA TRP A 275 -41.45 2.46 -18.66
C TRP A 275 -41.46 1.63 -19.92
N GLU A 276 -40.33 1.57 -20.60
CA GLU A 276 -40.17 0.80 -21.81
C GLU A 276 -38.85 0.03 -21.76
N ALA A 277 -38.81 -1.16 -22.33
CA ALA A 277 -37.57 -1.90 -22.45
C ALA A 277 -37.43 -2.63 -23.78
N LYS A 278 -36.18 -3.00 -24.06
CA LYS A 278 -35.83 -3.85 -25.18
C LYS A 278 -34.65 -4.73 -24.80
N ASP A 279 -34.57 -5.90 -25.43
CA ASP A 279 -33.35 -6.69 -25.42
C ASP A 279 -32.25 -5.96 -26.20
N ALA A 280 -30.99 -6.22 -25.89
CA ALA A 280 -29.86 -5.57 -26.56
C ALA A 280 -29.85 -5.75 -28.10
N ASP A 281 -30.34 -6.90 -28.57
CA ASP A 281 -30.42 -7.24 -30.00
C ASP A 281 -31.68 -6.69 -30.71
N ASN A 282 -32.58 -6.04 -29.97
CA ASN A 282 -33.80 -5.48 -30.52
C ASN A 282 -33.67 -3.96 -30.69
N ASP A 283 -34.20 -3.43 -31.80
CA ASP A 283 -34.22 -1.99 -32.07
C ASP A 283 -35.46 -1.29 -31.49
N THR A 284 -36.49 -2.05 -31.09
CA THR A 284 -37.78 -1.49 -30.69
C THR A 284 -38.02 -1.63 -29.19
N TYR A 285 -38.32 -0.52 -28.53
CA TYR A 285 -38.77 -0.49 -27.14
C TYR A 285 -40.23 -0.97 -27.04
N ALA A 286 -40.50 -1.85 -26.09
CA ALA A 286 -41.85 -2.27 -25.70
C ALA A 286 -42.23 -1.64 -24.36
N GLU A 287 -43.46 -1.12 -24.25
CA GLU A 287 -43.99 -0.59 -22.99
C GLU A 287 -44.13 -1.72 -21.96
N ILE A 288 -43.50 -1.54 -20.80
CA ILE A 288 -43.62 -2.43 -19.65
C ILE A 288 -44.76 -1.97 -18.75
N GLN A 289 -44.82 -0.67 -18.47
CA GLN A 289 -45.73 -0.07 -17.52
C GLN A 289 -45.94 1.40 -17.82
N LYS A 290 -47.15 1.87 -17.54
CA LYS A 290 -47.54 3.27 -17.69
C LYS A 290 -48.33 3.71 -16.45
N ASP A 291 -47.82 4.74 -15.77
CA ASP A 291 -48.33 5.19 -14.49
C ASP A 291 -48.47 6.72 -14.42
N MET A 292 -49.20 7.17 -13.39
CA MET A 292 -49.31 8.57 -13.02
C MET A 292 -48.79 8.76 -11.60
N VAL A 293 -47.92 9.75 -11.38
CA VAL A 293 -47.42 10.08 -10.04
C VAL A 293 -47.67 11.55 -9.72
N THR A 294 -48.02 11.83 -8.47
CA THR A 294 -47.94 13.18 -7.89
C THR A 294 -46.77 13.22 -6.92
N ILE A 295 -45.84 14.14 -7.13
CA ILE A 295 -44.65 14.26 -6.28
C ILE A 295 -45.04 14.93 -4.97
N THR A 296 -45.19 14.15 -3.91
CA THR A 296 -45.49 14.69 -2.58
C THR A 296 -44.21 15.01 -1.80
N ALA A 297 -44.35 15.67 -0.65
CA ALA A 297 -43.23 15.90 0.27
C ALA A 297 -42.57 14.59 0.75
N ALA A 298 -43.31 13.48 0.77
CA ALA A 298 -42.81 12.15 1.13
C ALA A 298 -42.01 11.47 0.01
N ARG A 299 -41.97 12.04 -1.20
CA ARG A 299 -41.23 11.54 -2.38
C ARG A 299 -41.57 10.08 -2.70
N PRO A 300 -42.70 9.83 -3.39
CA PRO A 300 -43.11 8.46 -3.68
C PRO A 300 -42.04 7.73 -4.50
N LYS A 301 -41.76 6.47 -4.13
CA LYS A 301 -40.91 5.58 -4.92
C LYS A 301 -41.59 5.32 -6.26
N VAL A 302 -40.88 5.56 -7.36
CA VAL A 302 -41.36 5.23 -8.71
C VAL A 302 -40.61 4.00 -9.18
N PHE A 303 -41.33 2.92 -9.48
CA PHE A 303 -40.73 1.67 -9.91
C PHE A 303 -41.64 0.86 -10.83
N ALA A 304 -41.05 -0.08 -11.58
CA ALA A 304 -41.76 -1.05 -12.40
C ALA A 304 -41.31 -2.48 -12.08
N PRO A 305 -42.20 -3.39 -11.63
CA PRO A 305 -41.89 -4.81 -11.50
C PRO A 305 -41.68 -5.46 -12.87
N VAL A 306 -40.66 -6.29 -12.97
CA VAL A 306 -40.30 -7.01 -14.20
C VAL A 306 -39.57 -8.31 -13.88
N SER A 307 -39.66 -9.26 -14.81
CA SER A 307 -38.80 -10.45 -14.86
C SER A 307 -38.06 -10.43 -16.18
N VAL A 308 -36.74 -10.20 -16.14
CA VAL A 308 -35.93 -10.04 -17.35
C VAL A 308 -35.60 -11.41 -17.96
N PRO A 309 -36.01 -11.70 -19.22
CA PRO A 309 -35.81 -13.01 -19.83
C PRO A 309 -34.46 -13.19 -20.53
N SER A 310 -33.73 -12.10 -20.75
CA SER A 310 -32.49 -12.02 -21.51
C SER A 310 -31.29 -11.66 -20.64
N ASP A 311 -30.09 -11.94 -21.16
CA ASP A 311 -28.81 -11.61 -20.54
C ASP A 311 -28.49 -10.11 -20.64
N ALA A 312 -28.97 -9.41 -21.68
CA ALA A 312 -28.77 -7.98 -21.83
C ALA A 312 -30.08 -7.23 -22.09
N TYR A 313 -30.36 -6.24 -21.24
CA TYR A 313 -31.64 -5.52 -21.21
C TYR A 313 -31.43 -4.01 -21.15
N MET A 314 -32.06 -3.26 -22.05
CA MET A 314 -32.06 -1.80 -22.02
C MET A 314 -33.42 -1.30 -21.56
N LEU A 315 -33.43 -0.52 -20.48
CA LEU A 315 -34.61 0.08 -19.90
C LEU A 315 -34.60 1.58 -20.15
N ARG A 316 -35.73 2.13 -20.58
CA ARG A 316 -35.98 3.56 -20.72
C ARG A 316 -37.17 3.95 -19.84
N VAL A 317 -37.00 5.01 -19.07
CA VAL A 317 -38.11 5.63 -18.34
C VAL A 317 -38.23 7.09 -18.77
N SER A 318 -39.45 7.51 -19.08
CA SER A 318 -39.79 8.83 -19.61
C SER A 318 -40.86 9.49 -18.76
N PHE A 319 -40.67 10.76 -18.41
CA PHE A 319 -41.59 11.56 -17.62
C PHE A 319 -42.19 12.68 -18.49
N PHE A 320 -43.51 12.83 -18.44
CA PHE A 320 -44.28 13.85 -19.15
C PHE A 320 -45.07 14.68 -18.13
N ARG A 321 -44.91 16.00 -18.13
CA ARG A 321 -45.54 16.89 -17.13
C ARG A 321 -47.04 17.04 -17.38
N GLU A 322 -47.83 17.14 -16.32
CA GLU A 322 -49.23 17.59 -16.44
C GLU A 322 -49.26 19.07 -16.86
N ILE A 323 -50.08 19.37 -17.88
CA ILE A 323 -50.29 20.74 -18.36
C ILE A 323 -51.09 21.51 -17.30
N ALA A 324 -50.51 22.61 -16.79
CA ALA A 324 -51.05 23.37 -15.65
C ALA A 324 -52.54 23.77 -15.80
N ASP A 325 -52.97 24.11 -17.02
CA ASP A 325 -54.32 24.59 -17.30
C ASP A 325 -55.31 23.47 -17.67
N THR A 326 -54.88 22.21 -17.80
CA THR A 326 -55.73 21.09 -18.20
C THR A 326 -55.40 19.82 -17.39
N PRO A 327 -55.96 19.69 -16.17
CA PRO A 327 -55.72 18.52 -15.32
C PRO A 327 -56.02 17.20 -16.05
N GLY A 328 -55.12 16.23 -15.91
CA GLY A 328 -55.18 14.93 -16.58
C GLY A 328 -54.70 14.91 -18.02
N THR A 329 -54.24 16.05 -18.57
CA THR A 329 -53.56 16.11 -19.88
C THR A 329 -52.08 16.37 -19.68
N TYR A 330 -51.25 15.60 -20.38
CA TYR A 330 -49.80 15.64 -20.25
C TYR A 330 -49.17 16.19 -21.52
N GLU A 331 -47.97 16.76 -21.39
CA GLU A 331 -47.22 17.25 -22.54
C GLU A 331 -46.87 16.10 -23.50
N ASP A 332 -46.95 16.35 -24.80
CA ASP A 332 -46.54 15.38 -25.83
C ASP A 332 -45.00 15.24 -25.93
N VAL A 333 -44.27 16.13 -25.25
CA VAL A 333 -42.81 16.15 -25.22
C VAL A 333 -42.35 15.66 -23.86
N THR A 334 -41.42 14.71 -23.87
CA THR A 334 -40.81 14.19 -22.66
C THR A 334 -40.01 15.30 -21.95
N GLU A 335 -40.30 15.55 -20.68
CA GLU A 335 -39.55 16.53 -19.87
C GLU A 335 -38.19 15.98 -19.48
N ALA A 336 -38.15 14.71 -19.07
CA ALA A 336 -36.92 13.98 -18.80
C ALA A 336 -37.06 12.50 -19.15
N ALA A 337 -36.00 11.94 -19.73
CA ALA A 337 -35.87 10.50 -19.93
C ALA A 337 -34.47 10.04 -19.57
N ILE A 338 -34.37 8.81 -19.08
CA ILE A 338 -33.10 8.14 -18.84
C ILE A 338 -33.16 6.74 -19.43
N THR A 339 -32.04 6.28 -19.99
CA THR A 339 -31.89 4.93 -20.53
C THR A 339 -30.72 4.26 -19.84
N SER A 340 -30.94 3.08 -19.28
CA SER A 340 -29.95 2.29 -18.55
C SER A 340 -29.85 0.91 -19.19
N GLY A 341 -28.62 0.46 -19.45
CA GLY A 341 -28.33 -0.89 -19.91
C GLY A 341 -27.91 -1.77 -18.75
N PHE A 342 -28.42 -2.99 -18.69
CA PHE A 342 -28.10 -3.99 -17.69
C PHE A 342 -27.60 -5.26 -18.37
N ASN A 343 -26.56 -5.86 -17.80
CA ASN A 343 -26.05 -7.17 -18.19
C ASN A 343 -26.21 -8.14 -17.00
N PHE A 344 -26.88 -9.26 -17.24
CA PHE A 344 -27.20 -10.33 -16.29
C PHE A 344 -26.44 -11.62 -16.61
N ASP A 345 -25.50 -11.60 -17.55
CA ASP A 345 -24.65 -12.75 -17.86
C ASP A 345 -23.77 -13.11 -16.66
N VAL A 346 -23.84 -14.38 -16.26
CA VAL A 346 -23.14 -14.94 -15.11
C VAL A 346 -21.84 -15.65 -15.53
N GLU A 347 -21.61 -15.83 -16.84
CA GLU A 347 -20.47 -16.59 -17.36
C GLU A 347 -19.18 -15.76 -17.53
N ASP A 348 -19.18 -14.44 -17.26
CA ASP A 348 -17.94 -13.64 -17.34
C ASP A 348 -17.01 -13.91 -16.15
N PRO A 349 -15.83 -14.55 -16.33
CA PRO A 349 -14.98 -15.04 -15.25
C PRO A 349 -14.17 -13.95 -14.52
N THR A 350 -14.31 -12.68 -14.89
CA THR A 350 -13.67 -11.54 -14.19
C THR A 350 -14.48 -11.19 -12.94
N SER A 351 -14.26 -12.00 -11.90
CA SER A 351 -14.97 -12.14 -10.63
C SER A 351 -15.51 -10.85 -9.95
N ILE A 352 -16.78 -10.52 -10.23
CA ILE A 352 -17.68 -9.83 -9.27
C ILE A 352 -19.00 -10.59 -9.04
N ALA A 353 -19.25 -11.67 -9.79
CA ALA A 353 -20.51 -12.44 -9.80
C ALA A 353 -20.90 -13.12 -8.46
N ASN A 354 -20.06 -13.03 -7.43
CA ASN A 354 -20.31 -13.54 -6.08
C ASN A 354 -20.08 -12.49 -4.98
N LEU A 355 -19.90 -11.22 -5.35
CA LEU A 355 -19.70 -10.14 -4.38
C LEU A 355 -21.04 -9.68 -3.84
N GLU A 356 -21.24 -9.82 -2.53
CA GLU A 356 -22.45 -9.41 -1.85
C GLU A 356 -22.47 -7.90 -1.60
N MET A 357 -23.66 -7.34 -1.40
CA MET A 357 -23.80 -5.99 -0.88
C MET A 357 -23.26 -5.98 0.55
N LYS A 358 -22.02 -5.52 0.69
CA LYS A 358 -21.33 -5.41 1.97
C LYS A 358 -20.76 -4.01 2.07
N GLU A 359 -20.99 -3.41 3.24
CA GLU A 359 -20.32 -2.18 3.64
C GLU A 359 -18.96 -2.58 4.21
N TYR A 360 -17.91 -1.96 3.69
CA TYR A 360 -16.54 -2.20 4.12
C TYR A 360 -16.02 -0.95 4.81
N ASP A 361 -15.53 -1.13 6.03
CA ASP A 361 -14.94 -0.03 6.77
C ASP A 361 -13.48 0.17 6.38
N LEU A 362 -13.26 1.01 5.36
CA LEU A 362 -11.94 1.27 4.82
C LEU A 362 -10.99 1.95 5.83
N ASP A 363 -11.50 2.53 6.93
CA ASP A 363 -10.68 3.11 8.01
C ASP A 363 -9.89 2.03 8.79
N LYS A 364 -10.41 0.80 8.77
CA LYS A 364 -9.81 -0.36 9.45
C LYS A 364 -8.79 -1.06 8.59
N CYS A 365 -8.50 -0.56 7.39
CA CYS A 365 -7.42 -1.09 6.58
C CYS A 365 -6.07 -1.01 7.31
N GLU A 366 -5.25 -2.01 7.07
CA GLU A 366 -3.91 -2.17 7.65
C GLU A 366 -2.79 -1.89 6.63
N GLY A 367 -3.14 -1.26 5.52
CA GLY A 367 -2.23 -1.07 4.41
C GLY A 367 -2.70 -0.02 3.43
N ILE A 368 -1.75 0.83 3.01
CA ILE A 368 -1.93 1.80 1.93
C ILE A 368 -0.73 1.71 0.97
N ALA A 369 -0.99 1.88 -0.33
CA ALA A 369 0.02 2.01 -1.37
C ALA A 369 -0.49 2.95 -2.48
N PHE A 370 0.41 3.40 -3.36
CA PHE A 370 0.05 4.22 -4.51
C PHE A 370 0.58 3.58 -5.79
N TRP A 371 -0.32 3.29 -6.73
CA TRP A 371 0.01 2.58 -7.97
C TRP A 371 -0.81 3.13 -9.13
N LYS A 372 -0.14 3.48 -10.24
CA LYS A 372 -0.79 3.93 -11.49
C LYS A 372 -1.83 5.04 -11.27
N ASN A 373 -1.46 6.04 -10.48
CA ASN A 373 -2.30 7.18 -10.10
C ASN A 373 -3.57 6.80 -9.33
N LYS A 374 -3.52 5.70 -8.57
CA LYS A 374 -4.60 5.22 -7.73
C LYS A 374 -4.05 4.93 -6.35
N LEU A 375 -4.84 5.24 -5.33
CA LEU A 375 -4.57 4.74 -3.99
C LEU A 375 -5.06 3.30 -3.89
N VAL A 376 -4.33 2.50 -3.14
CA VAL A 376 -4.60 1.10 -2.91
C VAL A 376 -4.70 0.89 -1.41
N LEU A 377 -5.83 0.38 -0.96
CA LEU A 377 -6.07 -0.01 0.44
C LEU A 377 -6.21 -1.52 0.52
N TYR A 378 -5.61 -2.12 1.55
CA TYR A 378 -5.62 -3.58 1.71
C TYR A 378 -5.69 -3.98 3.18
N ARG A 379 -6.06 -5.25 3.38
CA ARG A 379 -6.19 -5.87 4.70
C ARG A 379 -7.20 -5.10 5.56
N CYS A 380 -8.42 -4.95 5.02
CA CYS A 380 -9.56 -4.42 5.74
C CYS A 380 -9.95 -5.39 6.87
N ALA A 381 -10.35 -4.89 8.05
CA ALA A 381 -10.73 -5.74 9.17
C ALA A 381 -11.94 -6.64 8.84
N ASP A 382 -12.88 -6.13 8.03
CA ASP A 382 -14.06 -6.88 7.60
C ASP A 382 -13.76 -8.00 6.61
N ASP A 383 -12.68 -7.85 5.84
CA ASP A 383 -12.17 -8.87 4.93
C ASP A 383 -10.72 -8.61 4.52
N ALA A 384 -9.81 -9.43 5.04
CA ALA A 384 -8.38 -9.31 4.76
C ALA A 384 -7.97 -9.79 3.35
N HIS A 385 -8.89 -10.40 2.60
CA HIS A 385 -8.65 -10.98 1.28
C HIS A 385 -8.86 -9.99 0.13
N ILE A 386 -9.40 -8.81 0.42
CA ILE A 386 -9.81 -7.84 -0.60
C ILE A 386 -8.79 -6.71 -0.71
N LEU A 387 -8.47 -6.37 -1.95
CA LEU A 387 -7.71 -5.20 -2.35
C LEU A 387 -8.67 -4.14 -2.91
N PHE A 388 -8.70 -2.96 -2.32
CA PHE A 388 -9.47 -1.83 -2.79
C PHE A 388 -8.59 -0.86 -3.56
N VAL A 389 -9.05 -0.41 -4.73
CA VAL A 389 -8.30 0.52 -5.58
C VAL A 389 -9.16 1.74 -5.90
N SER A 390 -8.63 2.93 -5.65
CA SER A 390 -9.34 4.17 -5.93
C SER A 390 -9.57 4.38 -7.43
N TYR A 391 -10.48 5.28 -7.75
CA TYR A 391 -10.58 5.79 -9.11
C TYR A 391 -9.32 6.57 -9.49
N ALA A 392 -9.00 6.62 -10.79
CA ALA A 392 -7.74 7.20 -11.26
C ALA A 392 -7.71 8.71 -11.00
N ASN A 393 -6.66 9.19 -10.33
CA ASN A 393 -6.48 10.57 -9.87
C ASN A 393 -7.59 11.08 -8.92
N ASP A 394 -8.41 10.20 -8.37
CA ASP A 394 -9.49 10.55 -7.46
C ASP A 394 -9.42 9.66 -6.20
N PRO A 395 -8.72 10.13 -5.16
CA PRO A 395 -8.59 9.41 -3.90
C PRO A 395 -9.88 9.43 -3.06
N SER A 396 -10.89 10.20 -3.47
CA SER A 396 -12.17 10.31 -2.75
C SER A 396 -13.21 9.27 -3.19
N TYR A 397 -12.85 8.44 -4.17
CA TYR A 397 -13.74 7.44 -4.75
C TYR A 397 -13.07 6.07 -4.81
N PHE A 398 -13.57 5.12 -4.02
CA PHE A 398 -13.19 3.70 -4.05
C PHE A 398 -14.36 2.87 -4.58
N PRO A 399 -14.44 2.64 -5.91
CA PRO A 399 -15.59 1.99 -6.52
C PRO A 399 -15.62 0.49 -6.22
N TYR A 400 -16.70 0.03 -5.62
CA TYR A 400 -17.00 -1.38 -5.42
C TYR A 400 -18.26 -1.76 -6.20
N PRO A 401 -18.32 -2.93 -6.85
CA PRO A 401 -17.29 -3.97 -6.89
C PRO A 401 -16.24 -3.78 -8.01
N ASN A 402 -16.35 -2.73 -8.83
CA ASN A 402 -15.61 -2.66 -10.08
C ASN A 402 -14.11 -2.42 -9.94
N ASN A 403 -13.65 -1.79 -8.84
CA ASN A 403 -12.23 -1.58 -8.58
C ASN A 403 -11.76 -2.32 -7.32
N VAL A 404 -12.17 -3.59 -7.18
CA VAL A 404 -11.59 -4.48 -6.18
C VAL A 404 -11.03 -5.75 -6.80
N ASP A 405 -10.12 -6.39 -6.07
CA ASP A 405 -9.67 -7.74 -6.38
C ASP A 405 -9.74 -8.60 -5.11
N VAL A 406 -10.13 -9.87 -5.28
CA VAL A 406 -10.28 -10.82 -4.18
C VAL A 406 -9.21 -11.91 -4.32
N PHE A 407 -8.55 -12.22 -3.22
CA PHE A 407 -7.49 -13.22 -3.14
C PHE A 407 -7.95 -14.44 -2.34
N ASP A 408 -7.38 -15.60 -2.62
CA ASP A 408 -7.72 -16.84 -1.90
C ASP A 408 -7.20 -16.84 -0.45
N GLU A 409 -6.26 -15.95 -0.14
CA GLU A 409 -5.60 -15.82 1.16
C GLU A 409 -5.52 -14.35 1.58
N ALA A 410 -5.44 -14.11 2.88
CA ALA A 410 -5.28 -12.77 3.44
C ALA A 410 -4.05 -12.06 2.85
N ILE A 411 -4.26 -10.82 2.42
CA ILE A 411 -3.20 -9.94 1.93
C ILE A 411 -2.36 -9.50 3.12
N VAL A 412 -1.04 -9.70 3.01
CA VAL A 412 -0.06 -9.30 4.01
C VAL A 412 0.57 -7.96 3.64
N HIS A 413 0.94 -7.79 2.38
CA HIS A 413 1.56 -6.56 1.89
C HIS A 413 1.31 -6.34 0.40
N VAL A 414 1.37 -5.08 0.00
CA VAL A 414 1.24 -4.66 -1.39
C VAL A 414 2.34 -3.67 -1.69
N MET A 415 3.03 -3.87 -2.80
CA MET A 415 4.17 -3.03 -3.19
C MET A 415 4.14 -2.70 -4.70
N PRO A 416 4.10 -1.41 -5.06
CA PRO A 416 4.31 -0.98 -6.44
C PRO A 416 5.71 -1.40 -6.92
N PHE A 417 5.79 -2.02 -8.09
CA PHE A 417 7.03 -2.50 -8.67
C PHE A 417 7.04 -2.31 -10.18
N LEU A 418 7.87 -1.37 -10.66
CA LEU A 418 7.86 -0.92 -12.05
C LEU A 418 6.44 -0.49 -12.46
N ASP A 419 5.88 -1.12 -13.48
CA ASP A 419 4.52 -0.88 -13.95
C ASP A 419 3.46 -1.75 -13.26
N ALA A 420 3.88 -2.74 -12.47
CA ALA A 420 3.02 -3.71 -11.81
C ALA A 420 2.82 -3.36 -10.33
N LEU A 421 1.83 -4.02 -9.73
CA LEU A 421 1.60 -4.06 -8.31
C LEU A 421 1.81 -5.49 -7.84
N LEU A 422 2.73 -5.70 -6.90
CA LEU A 422 2.95 -7.00 -6.29
C LEU A 422 2.08 -7.11 -5.04
N VAL A 423 1.32 -8.19 -4.93
CA VAL A 423 0.47 -8.49 -3.79
C VAL A 423 1.00 -9.75 -3.11
N PHE A 424 1.47 -9.60 -1.88
CA PHE A 424 1.97 -10.66 -1.03
C PHE A 424 0.83 -11.13 -0.14
N THR A 425 0.45 -12.40 -0.27
CA THR A 425 -0.42 -13.10 0.70
C THR A 425 0.43 -13.90 1.67
N THR A 426 -0.20 -14.65 2.57
CA THR A 426 0.50 -15.49 3.55
C THR A 426 1.36 -16.57 2.89
N SER A 427 0.95 -17.12 1.74
CA SER A 427 1.70 -18.17 1.05
C SER A 427 1.98 -17.91 -0.44
N GLN A 428 1.50 -16.81 -1.00
CA GLN A 428 1.54 -16.56 -2.45
C GLN A 428 1.99 -15.13 -2.78
N ILE A 429 2.51 -14.96 -3.99
CA ILE A 429 2.81 -13.64 -4.56
C ILE A 429 2.11 -13.52 -5.89
N TRP A 430 1.32 -12.47 -6.02
CA TRP A 430 0.57 -12.12 -7.20
C TRP A 430 1.11 -10.84 -7.84
N GLN A 431 0.94 -10.74 -9.16
CA GLN A 431 1.27 -9.57 -9.96
C GLN A 431 -0.01 -9.03 -10.58
N LEU A 432 -0.31 -7.77 -10.32
CA LEU A 432 -1.39 -7.03 -10.96
C LEU A 432 -0.78 -6.07 -11.96
N THR A 433 -1.25 -6.12 -13.20
CA THR A 433 -0.79 -5.24 -14.28
C THR A 433 -1.99 -4.57 -14.91
N MET A 434 -1.98 -3.24 -15.03
CA MET A 434 -3.07 -2.51 -15.67
C MET A 434 -3.32 -3.04 -17.08
N ASN A 435 -4.59 -3.27 -17.41
CA ASN A 435 -4.96 -3.64 -18.77
C ASN A 435 -4.71 -2.46 -19.73
N PRO A 436 -4.57 -2.70 -21.04
CA PRO A 436 -4.32 -1.63 -22.02
C PRO A 436 -5.41 -0.56 -22.07
N THR A 437 -6.64 -0.89 -21.66
CA THR A 437 -7.77 0.04 -21.61
C THR A 437 -7.73 0.96 -20.39
N GLY A 438 -6.91 0.66 -19.38
CA GLY A 438 -6.81 1.43 -18.13
C GLY A 438 -8.02 1.28 -17.19
N THR A 439 -8.99 0.42 -17.56
CA THR A 439 -10.26 0.24 -16.83
C THR A 439 -10.21 -0.86 -15.79
N GLY A 440 -9.14 -1.67 -15.77
CA GLY A 440 -8.96 -2.75 -14.82
C GLY A 440 -7.54 -3.29 -14.87
N TRP A 441 -7.32 -4.49 -14.34
CA TRP A 441 -6.01 -5.12 -14.31
C TRP A 441 -6.08 -6.62 -14.56
N ILE A 442 -4.94 -7.18 -14.95
CA ILE A 442 -4.73 -8.62 -15.10
C ILE A 442 -3.99 -9.10 -13.86
N LYS A 443 -4.57 -10.09 -13.17
CA LYS A 443 -3.98 -10.78 -12.02
C LYS A 443 -3.23 -12.04 -12.48
N LYS A 444 -1.95 -12.16 -12.12
CA LYS A 444 -1.09 -13.32 -12.43
C LYS A 444 -0.39 -13.82 -11.18
N LEU A 445 -0.51 -15.11 -10.89
CA LEU A 445 0.24 -15.77 -9.81
C LEU A 445 1.72 -15.93 -10.22
N ILE A 446 2.64 -15.45 -9.38
CA ILE A 446 4.08 -15.61 -9.58
C ILE A 446 4.56 -16.89 -8.89
N GLN A 447 4.18 -17.08 -7.63
CA GLN A 447 4.73 -18.14 -6.78
C GLN A 447 3.74 -18.52 -5.67
N THR A 448 3.78 -19.80 -5.25
CA THR A 448 3.05 -20.36 -4.11
C THR A 448 3.99 -21.04 -3.10
N HIS A 449 3.43 -21.52 -1.99
CA HIS A 449 4.14 -22.25 -0.92
C HIS A 449 5.22 -21.41 -0.21
N LEU A 450 4.94 -20.13 -0.04
CA LEU A 450 5.74 -19.24 0.80
C LEU A 450 5.19 -19.24 2.23
N ARG A 451 5.93 -18.61 3.13
CA ARG A 451 5.50 -18.36 4.51
C ARG A 451 5.85 -16.92 4.85
N ILE A 452 4.94 -16.01 4.57
CA ILE A 452 5.10 -14.57 4.76
C ILE A 452 4.14 -14.13 5.87
N THR A 453 4.70 -13.60 6.94
CA THR A 453 3.97 -13.03 8.08
C THR A 453 3.91 -11.51 7.99
N SER A 454 3.05 -10.88 8.78
CA SER A 454 3.01 -9.40 8.85
C SER A 454 4.36 -8.80 9.26
N PHE A 455 5.14 -9.47 10.11
CA PHE A 455 6.48 -9.05 10.50
C PHE A 455 7.49 -9.11 9.34
N ASP A 456 7.31 -10.03 8.38
CA ASP A 456 8.23 -10.17 7.25
C ASP A 456 8.16 -8.98 6.27
N THR A 457 7.13 -8.13 6.38
CA THR A 457 6.89 -7.02 5.44
C THR A 457 7.98 -5.96 5.45
N GLN A 458 8.68 -5.77 6.57
CA GLN A 458 9.82 -4.85 6.67
C GLN A 458 11.04 -5.29 5.85
N PHE A 459 11.13 -6.57 5.49
CA PHE A 459 12.21 -7.11 4.65
C PHE A 459 11.89 -7.02 3.16
N ILE A 460 10.71 -6.51 2.78
CA ILE A 460 10.32 -6.37 1.39
C ILE A 460 10.92 -5.07 0.85
N GLN A 461 11.92 -5.18 -0.02
CA GLN A 461 12.65 -4.03 -0.58
C GLN A 461 12.72 -4.11 -2.10
N VAL A 462 12.48 -2.98 -2.77
CA VAL A 462 12.73 -2.84 -4.21
C VAL A 462 14.19 -2.47 -4.43
N VAL A 463 14.96 -3.38 -5.03
CA VAL A 463 16.36 -3.14 -5.42
C VAL A 463 16.43 -3.05 -6.94
N LYS A 464 16.45 -1.83 -7.47
CA LYS A 464 16.40 -1.54 -8.91
C LYS A 464 15.19 -2.22 -9.58
N ASN A 465 15.42 -3.26 -10.38
CA ASN A 465 14.41 -4.04 -11.09
C ASN A 465 14.18 -5.42 -10.43
N MET A 466 14.45 -5.55 -9.14
CA MET A 466 14.31 -6.77 -8.36
C MET A 466 13.61 -6.46 -7.04
N VAL A 467 13.02 -7.48 -6.42
CA VAL A 467 12.40 -7.36 -5.10
C VAL A 467 13.01 -8.38 -4.16
N PHE A 468 13.72 -7.89 -3.14
CA PHE A 468 14.22 -8.72 -2.04
C PHE A 468 13.11 -8.90 -1.00
N PHE A 469 12.97 -10.10 -0.45
CA PHE A 469 12.02 -10.37 0.64
C PHE A 469 12.38 -11.64 1.43
N LYS A 470 11.76 -11.78 2.60
CA LYS A 470 11.88 -12.97 3.47
C LYS A 470 10.64 -13.86 3.37
N SER A 471 10.85 -15.17 3.45
CA SER A 471 9.79 -16.18 3.59
C SER A 471 10.30 -17.33 4.46
N GLY A 472 9.66 -17.57 5.60
CA GLY A 472 10.19 -18.46 6.64
C GLY A 472 11.56 -17.96 7.13
N ASN A 473 12.55 -18.86 7.26
CA ASN A 473 13.91 -18.50 7.69
C ASN A 473 14.84 -18.09 6.51
N TYR A 474 14.28 -17.92 5.31
CA TYR A 474 15.08 -17.77 4.10
C TYR A 474 14.75 -16.47 3.35
N PHE A 475 15.72 -16.00 2.58
CA PHE A 475 15.60 -14.82 1.75
C PHE A 475 15.53 -15.19 0.28
N TYR A 476 14.69 -14.45 -0.43
CA TYR A 476 14.42 -14.65 -1.84
C TYR A 476 14.47 -13.32 -2.58
N MET A 477 14.61 -13.42 -3.89
CA MET A 477 14.54 -12.27 -4.77
C MET A 477 13.62 -12.55 -5.94
N ILE A 478 12.65 -11.67 -6.18
CA ILE A 478 11.89 -11.66 -7.43
C ILE A 478 12.73 -10.94 -8.47
N VAL A 479 13.01 -11.63 -9.57
CA VAL A 479 13.86 -11.12 -10.65
C VAL A 479 13.16 -11.27 -12.00
N PRO A 480 13.49 -10.42 -12.98
CA PRO A 480 13.08 -10.65 -14.35
C PRO A 480 13.64 -11.97 -14.87
N LYS A 481 12.79 -12.76 -15.51
CA LYS A 481 13.17 -14.03 -16.14
C LYS A 481 14.04 -13.75 -17.35
N VAL A 482 15.30 -14.18 -17.29
CA VAL A 482 16.34 -13.90 -18.31
C VAL A 482 15.94 -14.33 -19.73
N SER A 483 15.09 -15.35 -19.86
CA SER A 483 14.60 -15.87 -21.15
C SER A 483 13.30 -15.24 -21.64
N SER A 484 12.69 -14.34 -20.88
CA SER A 484 11.41 -13.71 -21.24
C SER A 484 11.64 -12.37 -21.94
N THR A 485 11.02 -12.20 -23.10
CA THR A 485 10.88 -10.89 -23.76
C THR A 485 9.65 -10.10 -23.28
N THR A 486 8.81 -10.72 -22.45
CA THR A 486 7.52 -10.18 -21.97
C THR A 486 7.59 -9.65 -20.53
N GLY A 487 8.79 -9.57 -19.94
CA GLY A 487 8.98 -9.05 -18.58
C GLY A 487 8.45 -9.97 -17.49
N GLU A 488 8.38 -11.29 -17.74
CA GLU A 488 7.95 -12.23 -16.71
C GLU A 488 8.87 -12.20 -15.48
N LEU A 489 8.27 -12.30 -14.30
CA LEU A 489 8.98 -12.38 -13.03
C LEU A 489 9.16 -13.84 -12.60
N THR A 490 10.26 -14.13 -11.91
CA THR A 490 10.56 -15.44 -11.35
C THR A 490 11.25 -15.30 -9.99
N LEU A 491 11.09 -16.32 -9.15
CA LEU A 491 11.67 -16.35 -7.82
C LEU A 491 13.09 -16.95 -7.84
N ALA A 492 14.04 -16.27 -7.21
CA ALA A 492 15.40 -16.75 -6.98
C ALA A 492 15.65 -16.98 -5.48
N PRO A 493 16.00 -18.21 -5.03
CA PRO A 493 16.34 -18.50 -3.64
C PRO A 493 17.78 -18.07 -3.33
N ILE A 494 17.96 -16.83 -2.89
CA ILE A 494 19.29 -16.22 -2.72
C ILE A 494 20.01 -16.68 -1.45
N SER A 495 19.29 -17.12 -0.42
CA SER A 495 19.86 -17.60 0.84
C SER A 495 20.27 -19.08 0.81
N ARG A 496 20.16 -19.78 -0.32
CA ARG A 496 20.54 -21.21 -0.42
C ARG A 496 21.97 -21.51 0.08
N PRO A 497 22.99 -20.67 -0.16
CA PRO A 497 24.33 -20.89 0.40
C PRO A 497 24.41 -20.73 1.92
N MET A 498 23.40 -20.12 2.55
CA MET A 498 23.33 -19.80 3.97
C MET A 498 22.26 -20.62 4.71
N THR A 499 21.66 -21.63 4.08
CA THR A 499 20.58 -22.43 4.69
C THR A 499 20.98 -23.00 6.05
N SER A 500 22.13 -23.69 6.15
CA SER A 500 22.61 -24.22 7.43
C SER A 500 22.87 -23.13 8.47
N PHE A 501 23.22 -21.92 8.02
CA PHE A 501 23.42 -20.79 8.93
C PHE A 501 22.09 -20.31 9.52
N PHE A 502 21.06 -20.15 8.69
CA PHE A 502 19.74 -19.68 9.13
C PHE A 502 18.93 -20.75 9.88
N ASP A 503 19.13 -22.04 9.58
CA ASP A 503 18.44 -23.13 10.27
C ASP A 503 18.89 -23.28 11.74
N THR A 504 20.09 -22.81 12.09
CA THR A 504 20.62 -22.82 13.45
C THR A 504 21.13 -21.44 13.85
N PHE A 505 20.39 -20.40 13.47
CA PHE A 505 20.81 -19.00 13.55
C PHE A 505 21.23 -18.58 14.95
N GLU A 506 20.41 -18.85 15.97
CA GLU A 506 20.71 -18.49 17.37
C GLU A 506 22.06 -19.04 17.86
N ASN A 507 22.29 -20.33 17.60
CA ASN A 507 23.55 -20.99 17.99
C ASN A 507 24.73 -20.41 17.21
N ASN A 508 24.59 -20.22 15.89
CA ASN A 508 25.66 -19.70 15.05
C ASN A 508 26.05 -18.26 15.43
N ILE A 509 25.07 -17.41 15.76
CA ILE A 509 25.30 -16.04 16.23
C ILE A 509 25.96 -16.06 17.61
N THR A 510 25.46 -16.90 18.52
CA THR A 510 26.03 -17.02 19.88
C THR A 510 27.49 -17.45 19.82
N ASP A 511 27.80 -18.52 19.09
CA ASP A 511 29.17 -19.03 18.92
C ASP A 511 30.08 -17.97 18.28
N LEU A 512 29.59 -17.31 17.22
CA LEU A 512 30.32 -16.24 16.53
C LEU A 512 30.67 -15.07 17.48
N LEU A 513 29.70 -14.59 18.24
CA LEU A 513 29.89 -13.43 19.11
C LEU A 513 30.75 -13.78 20.33
N GLN A 514 30.58 -14.98 20.89
CA GLN A 514 31.45 -15.47 21.96
C GLN A 514 32.91 -15.57 21.51
N GLU A 515 33.16 -16.07 20.29
CA GLU A 515 34.51 -16.13 19.73
C GLU A 515 35.08 -14.75 19.42
N LEU A 516 34.28 -13.87 18.79
CA LEU A 516 34.73 -12.54 18.37
C LEU A 516 35.07 -11.62 19.55
N TYR A 517 34.24 -11.63 20.60
CA TYR A 517 34.40 -10.78 21.78
C TYR A 517 35.07 -11.49 22.97
N LEU A 518 35.52 -12.75 22.78
CA LEU A 518 36.16 -13.57 23.82
C LEU A 518 35.32 -13.70 25.10
N LEU A 519 34.01 -13.86 24.93
CA LEU A 519 33.05 -13.93 26.03
C LEU A 519 32.98 -15.34 26.63
N PRO A 520 32.50 -15.50 27.88
CA PRO A 520 32.19 -16.81 28.44
C PRO A 520 31.22 -17.60 27.56
N VAL A 521 31.39 -18.93 27.48
CA VAL A 521 30.48 -19.83 26.77
C VAL A 521 29.04 -19.80 27.34
N THR A 522 28.89 -19.29 28.57
CA THR A 522 27.60 -19.11 29.23
C THR A 522 26.91 -17.80 28.90
N SER A 523 27.55 -16.88 28.17
CA SER A 523 26.95 -15.61 27.76
C SER A 523 25.76 -15.87 26.86
N THR A 524 24.64 -15.21 27.14
CA THR A 524 23.42 -15.31 26.34
C THR A 524 23.20 -14.04 25.54
N PHE A 525 22.56 -14.18 24.38
CA PHE A 525 22.18 -13.06 23.54
C PHE A 525 20.68 -13.02 23.36
N GLU A 526 20.11 -11.83 23.48
CA GLU A 526 18.69 -11.58 23.24
C GLU A 526 18.56 -10.58 22.08
N MET A 527 17.76 -10.92 21.07
CA MET A 527 17.54 -10.06 19.92
C MET A 527 16.57 -8.94 20.28
N GLN A 528 17.01 -7.70 20.21
CA GLN A 528 16.21 -6.52 20.55
C GLN A 528 15.39 -6.01 19.35
N THR A 529 16.02 -5.97 18.18
CA THR A 529 15.35 -5.55 16.95
C THR A 529 16.04 -6.12 15.72
N VAL A 530 15.34 -6.09 14.60
CA VAL A 530 15.87 -6.40 13.28
C VAL A 530 15.48 -5.28 12.34
N THR A 531 16.45 -4.75 11.61
CA THR A 531 16.20 -3.74 10.58
C THR A 531 16.70 -4.22 9.24
N ASN A 532 16.00 -3.81 8.18
CA ASN A 532 16.37 -4.11 6.81
C ASN A 532 16.42 -2.82 6.00
N TYR A 533 17.51 -2.60 5.29
CA TYR A 533 17.72 -1.38 4.53
C TYR A 533 18.64 -1.59 3.34
N LEU A 534 18.63 -0.62 2.43
CA LEU A 534 19.46 -0.61 1.22
C LEU A 534 20.62 0.38 1.34
N ASP A 535 21.80 -0.07 0.93
CA ASP A 535 22.98 0.76 0.67
C ASP A 535 23.41 0.48 -0.78
N TYR A 536 22.92 1.29 -1.71
CA TYR A 536 23.02 1.04 -3.15
C TYR A 536 22.53 -0.36 -3.57
N ASP A 537 23.45 -1.26 -3.90
CA ASP A 537 23.19 -2.62 -4.36
C ASP A 537 23.22 -3.66 -3.23
N ASP A 538 23.54 -3.22 -2.01
CA ASP A 538 23.63 -4.04 -0.83
C ASP A 538 22.33 -3.98 -0.03
N VAL A 539 21.81 -5.16 0.29
CA VAL A 539 20.68 -5.32 1.21
C VAL A 539 21.25 -5.72 2.57
N HIS A 540 21.11 -4.83 3.55
CA HIS A 540 21.57 -5.02 4.91
C HIS A 540 20.45 -5.61 5.75
N ASN A 541 20.76 -6.68 6.50
CA ASN A 541 19.86 -7.27 7.47
C ASN A 541 20.57 -7.21 8.82
N VAL A 542 20.24 -6.19 9.60
CA VAL A 542 20.91 -5.89 10.86
C VAL A 542 20.10 -6.46 12.00
N TYR A 543 20.70 -7.38 12.73
CA TYR A 543 20.19 -7.98 13.94
C TYR A 543 20.87 -7.29 15.11
N THR A 544 20.11 -6.56 15.93
CA THR A 544 20.62 -5.87 17.11
C THR A 544 20.34 -6.75 18.33
N LEU A 545 21.39 -7.12 19.06
CA LEU A 545 21.33 -8.01 20.20
C LEU A 545 21.87 -7.32 21.46
N THR A 546 21.39 -7.74 22.62
CA THR A 546 21.99 -7.45 23.93
C THR A 546 22.61 -8.73 24.49
N SER A 547 23.66 -8.57 25.29
CA SER A 547 24.24 -9.66 26.08
C SER A 547 24.12 -9.36 27.57
N ASP A 548 24.01 -10.40 28.39
CA ASP A 548 24.13 -10.33 29.84
C ASP A 548 25.53 -9.91 30.33
N THR A 549 26.52 -9.94 29.44
CA THR A 549 27.93 -9.66 29.74
C THR A 549 28.50 -8.42 29.06
N MET A 550 27.70 -7.69 28.27
CA MET A 550 28.11 -6.47 27.57
C MET A 550 27.15 -5.33 27.88
N ASP A 551 27.71 -4.12 28.07
CA ASP A 551 26.91 -2.91 28.32
C ASP A 551 26.34 -2.29 27.02
N ASN A 552 26.98 -2.57 25.88
CA ASN A 552 26.61 -2.06 24.56
C ASN A 552 25.72 -3.05 23.79
N TYR A 553 24.96 -2.53 22.82
CA TYR A 553 24.30 -3.37 21.83
C TYR A 553 25.33 -3.96 20.86
N VAL A 554 25.13 -5.21 20.47
CA VAL A 554 25.92 -5.88 19.44
C VAL A 554 25.06 -6.02 18.20
N ASN A 555 25.52 -5.45 17.09
CA ASN A 555 24.85 -5.49 15.81
C ASN A 555 25.55 -6.49 14.91
N VAL A 556 24.80 -7.47 14.41
CA VAL A 556 25.25 -8.39 13.36
C VAL A 556 24.56 -7.98 12.06
N ASP A 557 25.32 -7.58 11.06
CA ASP A 557 24.83 -7.13 9.77
C ASP A 557 25.12 -8.19 8.71
N ILE A 558 24.05 -8.86 8.23
CA ILE A 558 24.12 -9.84 7.17
C ILE A 558 23.72 -9.18 5.86
N ILE A 559 24.71 -9.01 4.99
CA ILE A 559 24.61 -8.19 3.79
C ILE A 559 24.53 -9.08 2.56
N TYR A 560 23.52 -8.88 1.73
CA TYR A 560 23.43 -9.50 0.41
C TYR A 560 23.74 -8.47 -0.68
N ASN A 561 24.81 -8.68 -1.44
CA ASN A 561 25.06 -7.86 -2.62
C ASN A 561 24.28 -8.38 -3.82
N THR A 562 23.35 -7.58 -4.34
CA THR A 562 22.44 -8.01 -5.42
C THR A 562 23.11 -8.12 -6.79
N VAL A 563 24.25 -7.44 -7.00
CA VAL A 563 25.00 -7.45 -8.26
C VAL A 563 25.93 -8.65 -8.35
N THR A 564 26.77 -8.84 -7.34
CA THR A 564 27.76 -9.92 -7.27
C THR A 564 27.20 -11.21 -6.69
N ARG A 565 26.00 -11.15 -6.08
CA ARG A 565 25.22 -12.29 -5.57
C ARG A 565 25.92 -13.11 -4.50
N TYR A 566 26.67 -12.46 -3.63
CA TYR A 566 27.28 -13.09 -2.46
C TYR A 566 26.85 -12.43 -1.16
N TRP A 567 26.93 -13.21 -0.09
CA TRP A 567 26.63 -12.78 1.26
C TRP A 567 27.90 -12.34 1.99
N ARG A 568 27.78 -11.33 2.84
CA ARG A 568 28.79 -10.87 3.79
C ARG A 568 28.18 -10.77 5.18
N MET A 569 29.05 -10.71 6.17
CA MET A 569 28.66 -10.48 7.55
C MET A 569 29.62 -9.49 8.17
N HIS A 570 29.08 -8.47 8.83
CA HIS A 570 29.84 -7.54 9.66
C HIS A 570 29.28 -7.58 11.09
N CYS A 571 30.12 -7.27 12.07
CA CYS A 571 29.70 -7.11 13.46
C CYS A 571 30.25 -5.78 14.00
N TYR A 572 29.44 -5.07 14.77
CA TYR A 572 29.85 -3.82 15.43
C TYR A 572 29.04 -3.55 16.70
N GLU A 573 29.58 -2.77 17.62
CA GLU A 573 28.89 -2.33 18.83
C GLU A 573 28.19 -0.98 18.61
N SER A 574 27.11 -0.72 19.35
CA SER A 574 26.48 0.60 19.42
C SER A 574 25.94 0.88 20.82
N ASP A 575 25.97 2.16 21.21
CA ASP A 575 25.45 2.63 22.50
C ASP A 575 23.91 2.75 22.51
N ALA A 576 23.30 2.69 21.32
CA ALA A 576 21.86 2.79 21.11
C ALA A 576 21.40 1.87 19.97
N ILE A 577 20.09 1.63 19.91
CA ILE A 577 19.45 0.95 18.77
C ILE A 577 19.51 1.89 17.56
N LEU A 578 20.08 1.40 16.46
CA LEU A 578 20.20 2.13 15.20
C LEU A 578 19.03 1.80 14.26
N SER A 579 18.54 2.80 13.54
CA SER A 579 17.49 2.70 12.53
C SER A 579 17.94 3.34 11.21
N PRO A 580 17.55 2.80 10.05
CA PRO A 580 17.90 3.39 8.77
C PRO A 580 17.15 4.72 8.55
N ALA A 581 17.89 5.76 8.16
CA ALA A 581 17.37 7.10 8.01
C ALA A 581 17.03 7.50 6.57
N LEU A 582 17.73 6.93 5.58
CA LEU A 582 17.64 7.35 4.18
C LEU A 582 18.21 6.25 3.27
N ALA A 583 17.57 5.08 3.26
CA ALA A 583 18.12 3.90 2.61
C ALA A 583 17.36 3.55 1.34
N ASP A 584 18.03 3.65 0.18
CA ASP A 584 17.49 3.21 -1.10
C ASP A 584 18.59 2.66 -2.02
N ALA A 585 18.19 2.18 -3.20
CA ALA A 585 19.12 1.55 -4.14
C ALA A 585 20.04 2.53 -4.91
N THR A 586 19.97 3.83 -4.62
CA THR A 586 20.63 4.91 -5.38
C THR A 586 21.65 5.71 -4.56
N ARG A 587 21.62 5.58 -3.23
CA ARG A 587 22.45 6.36 -2.30
C ARG A 587 22.99 5.46 -1.18
N PRO A 588 24.02 5.93 -0.43
CA PRO A 588 24.48 5.18 0.72
C PRO A 588 23.46 5.23 1.84
N GLY A 589 23.26 4.10 2.52
CA GLY A 589 22.36 4.02 3.66
C GLY A 589 22.95 4.76 4.86
N ASN A 590 22.18 5.68 5.44
CA ASN A 590 22.53 6.30 6.72
C ASN A 590 21.77 5.61 7.86
N LEU A 591 22.45 5.36 8.98
CA LEU A 591 21.83 4.91 10.22
C LEU A 591 21.72 6.09 11.19
N VAL A 592 20.61 6.19 11.90
CA VAL A 592 20.37 7.15 12.97
C VAL A 592 19.92 6.42 14.22
N SER A 593 20.32 6.93 15.38
CA SER A 593 19.69 6.57 16.65
C SER A 593 18.78 7.72 17.08
N ILE A 594 17.67 7.40 17.74
CA ILE A 594 16.98 8.38 18.56
C ILE A 594 17.55 8.28 19.96
N VAL A 595 18.17 9.37 20.42
CA VAL A 595 18.54 9.53 21.81
C VAL A 595 17.66 10.62 22.40
N THR A 596 16.87 10.29 23.42
CA THR A 596 16.18 11.32 24.21
C THR A 596 17.25 12.09 24.97
N ILE A 597 17.53 13.33 24.55
CA ILE A 597 18.46 14.20 25.27
C ILE A 597 17.77 14.61 26.58
N ASP A 598 18.31 14.16 27.72
CA ASP A 598 17.88 14.64 29.03
C ASP A 598 18.27 16.12 29.15
N ASP A 599 17.30 17.01 29.38
CA ASP A 599 17.50 18.47 29.53
C ASP A 599 18.55 18.82 30.61
N THR A 600 18.89 17.89 31.50
CA THR A 600 19.95 18.07 32.50
C THR A 600 21.38 17.97 31.94
N GLN A 601 21.56 17.59 30.68
CA GLN A 601 22.87 17.54 29.99
C GLN A 601 23.15 18.72 29.05
N ARG A 602 22.24 19.70 28.95
CA ARG A 602 22.52 21.03 28.37
C ARG A 602 22.96 22.00 29.48
#